data_AF-A0A978VCF4-F1
#
_entry.id   AF-A0A978VCF4-F1
#
_cell.length_a   1.000
_cell.length_b   1.000
_cell.length_c   1.000
_cell.angle_alpha   90.00
_cell.angle_beta   90.00
_cell.angle_gamma   90.00
#
_symmetry.space_group_name_H-M   'P 1'
#
loop_
_entity.id
_entity.type
_entity.pdbx_description
1 polymer ?
#
loop_
_entity_poly.entity_id
_entity_poly.type
_entity_poly.pdbx_seq_one_letter_code
_entity_poly.pdbx_strand_id
1 'polypeptide(L)'
;MINICNVKVTSIEKSHNVYAIYLSKDPGYLNCTKTECKKHNKDGKCEVKTCTGSLQFHVINIRTDIEFVFFGGGFETPCIFSRTKPINFDNPNKPLYGHLSSIDSTGTSMRLTWVSGDTKPQKVEYTDGKSQLSEVSTFSQHNMCSSSLLPSPAKDFGWHDPGFIHSALLTELRPSTNFSYRYGSDSVGWSSEIQFKTPPAGGSEELKFLAYGDMGKAPRDESAEHYIQPGSLSVIKAMAEEVKSGNVDSIFHIGDISYATGFLVEWDFFLNLIHPLASRVSYMTAIGNHERDYVHTGSVYITPDSGGECGVPYETYFPMPTPAKDKPWYSIEQASVHFTVISTEHDWSKDSEQAR
;
A
#
# COMPACT_ATOMS: atom_id res chain seq x y z
N MET A 1 -17.05 8.74 3.87
CA MET A 1 -18.13 7.90 4.43
C MET A 1 -19.20 7.75 3.36
N ILE A 2 -19.32 6.59 2.73
CA ILE A 2 -20.42 6.31 1.82
C ILE A 2 -21.53 5.71 2.69
N ASN A 3 -22.60 6.46 2.94
CA ASN A 3 -23.82 5.94 3.56
C ASN A 3 -24.62 5.22 2.48
N ILE A 4 -24.46 3.90 2.40
CA ILE A 4 -25.21 3.08 1.46
C ILE A 4 -26.60 2.82 2.07
N CYS A 5 -27.51 3.78 1.90
CA CYS A 5 -28.92 3.54 2.14
C CYS A 5 -29.47 2.64 1.02
N ASN A 6 -29.94 1.45 1.41
CA ASN A 6 -30.66 0.48 0.58
C ASN A 6 -29.86 -0.39 -0.39
N VAL A 7 -28.67 -0.87 0.00
CA VAL A 7 -28.15 -2.15 -0.52
C VAL A 7 -27.56 -2.97 0.63
N LYS A 8 -27.91 -4.25 0.66
CA LYS A 8 -27.32 -5.31 1.50
C LYS A 8 -25.95 -5.62 0.90
N VAL A 9 -24.86 -5.44 1.64
CA VAL A 9 -23.49 -5.43 1.11
C VAL A 9 -22.59 -6.36 1.93
N THR A 10 -21.81 -7.22 1.28
CA THR A 10 -20.65 -7.98 1.78
C THR A 10 -19.69 -8.38 0.64
N SER A 11 -18.90 -7.46 0.06
CA SER A 11 -17.60 -7.67 -0.65
C SER A 11 -17.37 -6.94 -1.97
N ILE A 12 -16.10 -6.58 -2.24
CA ILE A 12 -15.63 -5.98 -3.50
C ILE A 12 -15.16 -7.09 -4.44
N GLU A 13 -15.73 -7.20 -5.65
CA GLU A 13 -15.34 -8.22 -6.63
C GLU A 13 -15.20 -7.64 -8.04
N LYS A 14 -13.95 -7.41 -8.44
CA LYS A 14 -13.51 -7.41 -9.85
C LYS A 14 -12.10 -8.03 -10.01
N SER A 15 -11.32 -8.08 -8.93
CA SER A 15 -10.23 -9.03 -8.68
C SER A 15 -10.61 -9.87 -7.46
N HIS A 16 -10.04 -11.06 -7.23
CA HIS A 16 -10.42 -11.94 -6.12
C HIS A 16 -9.91 -11.44 -4.74
N ASN A 17 -9.73 -10.12 -4.60
CA ASN A 17 -9.29 -9.45 -3.38
C ASN A 17 -10.52 -9.05 -2.57
N VAL A 18 -10.94 -9.94 -1.67
CA VAL A 18 -12.20 -9.82 -0.92
C VAL A 18 -11.99 -9.05 0.38
N TYR A 19 -12.61 -7.86 0.46
CA TYR A 19 -12.81 -7.12 1.71
C TYR A 19 -14.25 -7.33 2.15
N ALA A 20 -14.48 -8.00 3.29
CA ALA A 20 -15.82 -8.43 3.67
C ALA A 20 -16.14 -8.11 5.14
N ILE A 21 -17.33 -7.55 5.38
CA ILE A 21 -17.88 -7.36 6.73
C ILE A 21 -19.04 -8.34 6.91
N TYR A 22 -19.09 -9.07 8.02
CA TYR A 22 -20.26 -9.89 8.31
C TYR A 22 -21.48 -9.01 8.59
N LEU A 23 -22.62 -9.30 7.96
CA LEU A 23 -23.85 -8.52 8.17
C LEU A 23 -24.37 -8.58 9.61
N SER A 24 -23.91 -9.55 10.42
CA SER A 24 -24.12 -9.61 11.87
C SER A 24 -23.50 -8.43 12.64
N LYS A 25 -22.63 -7.65 12.00
CA LYS A 25 -22.10 -6.40 12.55
C LYS A 25 -23.14 -5.28 12.61
N ASP A 26 -24.21 -5.33 11.83
CA ASP A 26 -25.38 -4.48 12.07
C ASP A 26 -26.17 -5.04 13.28
N PRO A 27 -26.26 -4.31 14.41
CA PRO A 27 -26.93 -4.82 15.62
C PRO A 27 -28.41 -5.12 15.44
N GLY A 28 -29.05 -4.52 14.43
CA GLY A 28 -30.46 -4.71 14.09
C GLY A 28 -30.72 -5.85 13.11
N TYR A 29 -29.70 -6.37 12.44
CA TYR A 29 -29.90 -7.36 11.38
C TYR A 29 -30.32 -8.73 11.93
N LEU A 30 -29.56 -9.31 12.87
CA LEU A 30 -29.85 -10.64 13.42
C LEU A 30 -31.19 -10.70 14.17
N ASN A 31 -31.52 -9.62 14.88
CA ASN A 31 -32.79 -9.49 15.61
C ASN A 31 -33.93 -8.95 14.73
N CYS A 32 -33.68 -8.71 13.44
CA CYS A 32 -34.66 -8.20 12.48
C CYS A 32 -35.40 -6.93 12.95
N THR A 33 -34.71 -6.03 13.65
CA THR A 33 -35.34 -4.81 14.22
C THR A 33 -35.75 -3.82 13.13
N LYS A 34 -35.07 -3.87 11.98
CA LYS A 34 -35.44 -3.17 10.75
C LYS A 34 -36.00 -4.16 9.75
N THR A 35 -37.24 -3.91 9.32
CA THR A 35 -37.91 -4.73 8.29
C THR A 35 -38.31 -3.90 7.10
N GLU A 36 -38.19 -4.48 5.92
CA GLU A 36 -38.68 -3.93 4.67
C GLU A 36 -39.71 -4.88 4.06
N CYS A 37 -40.84 -4.33 3.61
CA CYS A 37 -41.82 -5.10 2.88
C CYS A 37 -41.43 -5.24 1.40
N LYS A 38 -41.21 -6.47 0.94
CA LYS A 38 -40.86 -6.75 -0.46
C LYS A 38 -42.07 -7.00 -1.36
N LYS A 39 -43.21 -7.36 -0.78
CA LYS A 39 -44.43 -7.64 -1.54
C LYS A 39 -45.66 -7.22 -0.74
N HIS A 40 -46.50 -6.40 -1.35
CA HIS A 40 -47.80 -6.03 -0.81
C HIS A 40 -48.91 -6.82 -1.53
N ASN A 41 -49.97 -7.18 -0.81
CA ASN A 41 -51.17 -7.75 -1.39
C ASN A 41 -52.04 -6.65 -2.05
N LYS A 42 -53.17 -7.06 -2.65
CA LYS A 42 -54.13 -6.15 -3.29
C LYS A 42 -54.74 -5.10 -2.35
N ASP A 43 -54.74 -5.36 -1.04
CA ASP A 43 -55.24 -4.47 0.00
C ASP A 43 -54.13 -3.59 0.62
N GLY A 44 -52.92 -3.62 0.05
CA GLY A 44 -51.77 -2.85 0.55
C GLY A 44 -51.12 -3.42 1.83
N LYS A 45 -51.52 -4.61 2.30
CA LYS A 45 -50.87 -5.29 3.43
C LYS A 45 -49.59 -5.99 2.97
N CYS A 46 -48.57 -5.95 3.81
CA CYS A 46 -47.31 -6.63 3.53
C CYS A 46 -47.45 -8.16 3.62
N GLU A 47 -47.16 -8.88 2.54
CA GLU A 47 -47.10 -10.35 2.49
C GLU A 47 -45.70 -10.90 2.78
N VAL A 48 -44.66 -10.23 2.29
CA VAL A 48 -43.27 -10.67 2.43
C VAL A 48 -42.48 -9.59 3.14
N LYS A 49 -42.13 -9.84 4.40
CA LYS A 49 -41.19 -9.00 5.16
C LYS A 49 -39.80 -9.59 5.10
N THR A 50 -38.81 -8.73 4.92
CA THR A 50 -37.39 -9.11 4.99
C THR A 50 -36.68 -8.24 6.02
N CYS A 51 -35.69 -8.79 6.70
CA CYS A 51 -34.80 -8.02 7.56
C CYS A 51 -33.85 -7.18 6.68
N THR A 52 -33.53 -5.99 7.16
CA THR A 52 -32.55 -5.10 6.54
C THR A 52 -31.42 -4.81 7.51
N GLY A 53 -30.22 -4.66 6.95
CA GLY A 53 -29.02 -4.27 7.67
C GLY A 53 -28.21 -3.33 6.79
N SER A 54 -27.36 -2.53 7.41
CA SER A 54 -26.48 -1.57 6.75
C SER A 54 -25.09 -1.70 7.33
N LEU A 55 -24.10 -1.74 6.44
CA LEU A 55 -22.69 -1.79 6.80
C LEU A 55 -21.99 -0.55 6.25
N GLN A 56 -20.88 -0.17 6.87
CA GLN A 56 -20.07 0.95 6.44
C GLN A 56 -18.67 0.43 6.10
N PHE A 57 -18.21 0.75 4.89
CA PHE A 57 -16.88 0.40 4.41
C PHE A 57 -16.01 1.66 4.31
N HIS A 58 -14.77 1.53 4.74
CA HIS A 58 -13.68 2.46 4.48
C HIS A 58 -13.03 2.07 3.15
N VAL A 59 -13.16 2.95 2.17
CA VAL A 59 -12.70 2.70 0.80
C VAL A 59 -11.67 3.75 0.41
N ILE A 60 -10.59 3.30 -0.23
CA ILE A 60 -9.54 4.15 -0.80
C ILE A 60 -9.55 4.02 -2.33
N ASN A 61 -9.02 5.03 -3.03
CA ASN A 61 -8.93 4.96 -4.48
C ASN A 61 -7.85 3.97 -4.94
N ILE A 62 -8.29 2.82 -5.43
CA ILE A 62 -7.44 1.75 -5.98
C ILE A 62 -7.45 1.74 -7.52
N ARG A 63 -7.83 2.85 -8.17
CA ARG A 63 -7.94 3.05 -9.63
C ARG A 63 -9.05 2.23 -10.31
N THR A 64 -9.47 1.12 -9.73
CA THR A 64 -10.53 0.24 -10.25
C THR A 64 -11.88 0.55 -9.59
N ASP A 65 -12.97 0.43 -10.35
CA ASP A 65 -14.34 0.55 -9.81
C ASP A 65 -14.61 -0.51 -8.74
N ILE A 66 -15.49 -0.16 -7.79
CA ILE A 66 -15.85 -1.03 -6.68
C ILE A 66 -17.27 -1.54 -6.85
N GLU A 67 -17.43 -2.86 -6.80
CA GLU A 67 -18.74 -3.48 -6.66
C GLU A 67 -18.96 -3.92 -5.21
N PHE A 68 -20.20 -4.10 -4.81
CA PHE A 68 -20.56 -4.64 -3.52
C PHE A 68 -21.45 -5.87 -3.73
N VAL A 69 -20.96 -7.05 -3.39
CA VAL A 69 -21.64 -8.34 -3.53
C VAL A 69 -22.27 -8.69 -2.20
N PHE A 70 -23.43 -9.34 -2.16
CA PHE A 70 -23.97 -9.94 -0.94
C PHE A 70 -23.96 -11.44 -1.12
N PHE A 71 -23.36 -12.17 -0.19
CA PHE A 71 -23.31 -13.62 -0.26
C PHE A 71 -23.67 -14.29 1.08
N GLY A 72 -24.22 -15.50 0.98
CA GLY A 72 -24.39 -16.44 2.09
C GLY A 72 -23.37 -17.58 2.01
N GLY A 73 -23.43 -18.54 2.94
CA GLY A 73 -22.57 -19.74 2.92
C GLY A 73 -21.13 -19.54 3.45
N GLY A 74 -20.80 -18.33 3.93
CA GLY A 74 -19.48 -18.00 4.48
C GLY A 74 -18.38 -17.95 3.41
N PHE A 75 -17.11 -17.89 3.85
CA PHE A 75 -15.96 -17.83 2.93
C PHE A 75 -15.63 -19.17 2.25
N GLU A 76 -16.00 -20.30 2.86
CA GLU A 76 -15.70 -21.62 2.30
C GLU A 76 -16.62 -22.00 1.13
N THR A 77 -17.90 -21.61 1.20
CA THR A 77 -18.91 -21.95 0.19
C THR A 77 -19.78 -20.73 -0.17
N PRO A 78 -19.18 -19.64 -0.68
CA PRO A 78 -19.90 -18.40 -0.91
C PRO A 78 -21.00 -18.56 -1.97
N CYS A 79 -22.21 -18.14 -1.65
CA CYS A 79 -23.37 -18.14 -2.53
C CYS A 79 -23.86 -16.71 -2.74
N ILE A 80 -23.73 -16.19 -3.96
CA ILE A 80 -24.08 -14.81 -4.29
C ILE A 80 -25.59 -14.63 -4.33
N PHE A 81 -26.09 -13.68 -3.53
CA PHE A 81 -27.48 -13.29 -3.47
C PHE A 81 -27.78 -12.04 -4.29
N SER A 82 -26.89 -11.05 -4.28
CA SER A 82 -27.05 -9.81 -5.05
C SER A 82 -25.72 -9.10 -5.28
N ARG A 83 -25.70 -8.15 -6.21
CA ARG A 83 -24.56 -7.26 -6.48
C ARG A 83 -25.05 -5.83 -6.68
N THR A 84 -24.28 -4.83 -6.29
CA THR A 84 -24.49 -3.45 -6.72
C THR A 84 -24.05 -3.27 -8.17
N LYS A 85 -24.39 -2.13 -8.77
CA LYS A 85 -23.64 -1.63 -9.90
C LYS A 85 -22.23 -1.20 -9.43
N PRO A 86 -21.23 -1.19 -10.33
CA PRO A 86 -19.93 -0.59 -10.04
C PRO A 86 -20.09 0.86 -9.55
N ILE A 87 -19.32 1.20 -8.53
CA ILE A 87 -19.18 2.54 -7.97
C ILE A 87 -17.79 3.04 -8.35
N ASN A 88 -17.76 4.18 -9.02
CA ASN A 88 -16.55 4.75 -9.58
C ASN A 88 -15.99 5.81 -8.63
N PHE A 89 -14.68 5.98 -8.64
CA PHE A 89 -14.05 7.15 -8.04
C PHE A 89 -14.23 8.38 -8.93
N ASP A 90 -14.38 9.57 -8.34
CA ASP A 90 -14.51 10.82 -9.10
C ASP A 90 -13.32 11.06 -10.04
N ASN A 91 -12.12 10.65 -9.60
CA ASN A 91 -10.90 10.66 -10.40
C ASN A 91 -10.05 9.44 -10.05
N PRO A 92 -10.25 8.28 -10.72
CA PRO A 92 -9.49 7.06 -10.44
C PRO A 92 -8.00 7.23 -10.77
N ASN A 93 -7.66 8.09 -11.72
CA ASN A 93 -6.29 8.25 -12.21
C ASN A 93 -5.43 9.23 -11.39
N LYS A 94 -6.00 9.87 -10.36
CA LYS A 94 -5.29 10.87 -9.57
C LYS A 94 -3.98 10.32 -8.97
N PRO A 95 -2.96 11.17 -8.81
CA PRO A 95 -1.74 10.77 -8.11
C PRO A 95 -2.01 10.57 -6.62
N LEU A 96 -1.51 9.46 -6.07
CA LEU A 96 -1.74 8.99 -4.69
C LEU A 96 -0.44 8.48 -4.07
N TYR A 97 -0.43 8.47 -2.74
CA TYR A 97 0.57 7.75 -1.94
C TYR A 97 2.03 8.19 -2.15
N GLY A 98 2.25 9.51 -2.31
CA GLY A 98 3.58 10.08 -2.35
C GLY A 98 4.39 9.69 -1.13
N HIS A 99 5.57 9.12 -1.35
CA HIS A 99 6.50 8.72 -0.30
C HIS A 99 7.95 8.99 -0.72
N LEU A 100 8.77 9.33 0.27
CA LEU A 100 10.12 9.83 0.10
C LEU A 100 11.15 8.78 0.50
N SER A 101 12.26 8.71 -0.22
CA SER A 101 13.44 7.93 0.19
C SER A 101 14.72 8.73 -0.03
N SER A 102 15.71 8.44 0.81
CA SER A 102 17.08 8.93 0.61
C SER A 102 17.74 8.15 -0.51
N ILE A 103 18.50 8.83 -1.36
CA ILE A 103 19.24 8.20 -2.46
C ILE A 103 20.76 8.24 -2.28
N ASP A 104 21.23 9.08 -1.37
CA ASP A 104 22.64 9.27 -1.05
C ASP A 104 22.78 9.81 0.38
N SER A 105 24.01 9.90 0.84
CA SER A 105 24.36 10.34 2.19
C SER A 105 24.51 11.86 2.33
N THR A 106 24.18 12.64 1.29
CA THR A 106 24.42 14.09 1.29
C THR A 106 23.29 14.86 1.98
N GLY A 107 22.08 14.32 2.00
CA GLY A 107 20.87 15.05 2.44
C GLY A 107 20.49 16.21 1.51
N THR A 108 21.11 16.33 0.33
CA THR A 108 20.84 17.37 -0.67
C THR A 108 19.92 16.90 -1.80
N SER A 109 19.52 15.64 -1.75
CA SER A 109 18.62 15.03 -2.72
C SER A 109 17.68 14.02 -2.03
N MET A 110 16.47 13.87 -2.56
CA MET A 110 15.51 12.84 -2.12
C MET A 110 14.71 12.36 -3.32
N ARG A 111 14.38 11.08 -3.36
CA ARG A 111 13.45 10.52 -4.35
C ARG A 111 12.04 10.61 -3.80
N LEU A 112 11.12 11.11 -4.62
CA LEU A 112 9.68 11.03 -4.39
C LEU A 112 9.09 9.99 -5.33
N THR A 113 8.36 9.03 -4.77
CA THR A 113 7.65 7.99 -5.52
C THR A 113 6.15 8.06 -5.24
N TRP A 114 5.29 7.88 -6.26
CA TRP A 114 3.83 7.88 -6.11
C TRP A 114 3.14 7.01 -7.16
N VAL A 115 1.86 6.70 -6.97
CA VAL A 115 1.07 5.86 -7.87
C VAL A 115 -0.02 6.68 -8.55
N SER A 116 -0.28 6.45 -9.84
CA SER A 116 -1.42 7.03 -10.56
C SER A 116 -1.99 6.08 -11.61
N GLY A 117 -3.08 6.48 -12.27
CA GLY A 117 -3.63 5.76 -13.42
C GLY A 117 -3.14 6.27 -14.79
N ASP A 118 -2.19 7.22 -14.84
CA ASP A 118 -1.67 7.80 -16.07
C ASP A 118 -0.29 7.23 -16.44
N THR A 119 -0.14 6.79 -17.70
CA THR A 119 1.14 6.29 -18.23
C THR A 119 2.14 7.42 -18.48
N LYS A 120 1.66 8.67 -18.57
CA LYS A 120 2.50 9.81 -18.93
C LYS A 120 3.33 10.29 -17.73
N PRO A 121 4.58 10.74 -17.96
CA PRO A 121 5.34 11.46 -16.97
C PRO A 121 4.54 12.60 -16.34
N GLN A 122 4.59 12.67 -15.02
CA GLN A 122 3.99 13.71 -14.19
C GLN A 122 5.10 14.61 -13.64
N LYS A 123 4.73 15.68 -12.94
CA LYS A 123 5.68 16.61 -12.34
C LYS A 123 5.63 16.52 -10.83
N VAL A 124 6.79 16.70 -10.21
CA VAL A 124 6.88 17.22 -8.85
C VAL A 124 7.25 18.70 -8.92
N GLU A 125 6.55 19.52 -8.16
CA GLU A 125 6.88 20.92 -7.92
C GLU A 125 7.27 21.06 -6.45
N TYR A 126 8.40 21.70 -6.18
CA TYR A 126 8.93 21.87 -4.83
C TYR A 126 9.48 23.28 -4.65
N THR A 127 9.77 23.63 -3.39
CA THR A 127 10.20 24.97 -2.98
C THR A 127 11.32 25.54 -3.86
N ASP A 128 11.37 26.87 -3.95
CA ASP A 128 12.25 27.65 -4.82
C ASP A 128 11.87 27.60 -6.31
N GLY A 129 10.61 27.24 -6.63
CA GLY A 129 10.07 27.23 -8.00
C GLY A 129 10.63 26.10 -8.86
N LYS A 130 11.24 25.09 -8.23
CA LYS A 130 11.85 23.96 -8.91
C LYS A 130 10.79 22.93 -9.27
N SER A 131 11.02 22.23 -10.37
CA SER A 131 10.17 21.13 -10.80
C SER A 131 11.00 20.06 -11.47
N GLN A 132 10.58 18.80 -11.33
CA GLN A 132 11.19 17.66 -12.00
C GLN A 132 10.11 16.78 -12.63
N LEU A 133 10.39 16.23 -13.81
CA LEU A 133 9.53 15.24 -14.43
C LEU A 133 9.79 13.86 -13.81
N SER A 134 8.74 13.07 -13.64
CA SER A 134 8.85 11.71 -13.16
C SER A 134 9.30 10.76 -14.26
N GLU A 135 10.17 9.82 -13.92
CA GLU A 135 10.24 8.54 -14.61
C GLU A 135 9.00 7.71 -14.28
N VAL A 136 8.54 6.87 -15.21
CA VAL A 136 7.32 6.06 -15.03
C VAL A 136 7.68 4.59 -15.20
N SER A 137 7.24 3.78 -14.25
CA SER A 137 7.41 2.33 -14.23
C SER A 137 6.09 1.63 -13.90
N THR A 138 6.00 0.35 -14.23
CA THR A 138 4.87 -0.51 -13.89
C THR A 138 5.34 -1.98 -13.95
N PHE A 139 4.50 -2.89 -13.49
CA PHE A 139 4.69 -4.32 -13.65
C PHE A 139 3.36 -4.98 -14.05
N SER A 140 3.45 -6.19 -14.61
CA SER A 140 2.32 -6.98 -15.11
C SER A 140 2.30 -8.37 -14.49
N GLN A 141 1.22 -9.13 -14.69
CA GLN A 141 1.14 -10.54 -14.30
C GLN A 141 2.32 -11.36 -14.80
N HIS A 142 2.87 -11.02 -15.97
CA HIS A 142 4.01 -11.73 -16.54
C HIS A 142 5.30 -11.57 -15.75
N ASN A 143 5.40 -10.53 -14.91
CA ASN A 143 6.55 -10.32 -14.04
C ASN A 143 6.45 -11.15 -12.76
N MET A 144 5.26 -11.63 -12.38
CA MET A 144 5.06 -12.43 -11.18
C MET A 144 5.58 -13.86 -11.35
N CYS A 145 6.10 -14.41 -10.26
CA CYS A 145 6.64 -15.76 -10.23
C CYS A 145 5.53 -16.81 -10.12
N SER A 146 5.79 -17.97 -10.70
CA SER A 146 4.85 -19.10 -10.70
C SER A 146 5.60 -20.41 -10.79
N SER A 147 5.03 -21.45 -10.21
CA SER A 147 5.57 -22.81 -10.24
C SER A 147 4.44 -23.81 -10.46
N SER A 148 4.74 -24.97 -11.03
CA SER A 148 3.78 -26.07 -11.10
C SER A 148 3.50 -26.70 -9.72
N LEU A 149 4.34 -26.43 -8.72
CA LEU A 149 4.26 -27.02 -7.39
C LEU A 149 3.47 -26.17 -6.38
N LEU A 150 3.40 -24.85 -6.61
CA LEU A 150 2.82 -23.89 -5.67
C LEU A 150 1.96 -22.87 -6.42
N PRO A 151 0.74 -22.58 -5.94
CA PRO A 151 -0.08 -21.49 -6.46
C PRO A 151 0.61 -20.13 -6.29
N SER A 152 0.38 -19.25 -7.26
CA SER A 152 0.82 -17.85 -7.22
C SER A 152 -0.41 -16.95 -7.25
N PRO A 153 -0.95 -16.55 -6.08
CA PRO A 153 -1.99 -15.53 -6.02
C PRO A 153 -1.61 -14.27 -6.81
N ALA A 154 -0.35 -13.84 -6.72
CA ALA A 154 0.17 -12.67 -7.41
C ALA A 154 -0.04 -12.73 -8.93
N LYS A 155 0.12 -13.92 -9.54
CA LYS A 155 -0.02 -14.11 -10.98
C LYS A 155 -1.45 -14.44 -11.43
N ASP A 156 -2.30 -14.87 -10.51
CA ASP A 156 -3.63 -15.40 -10.80
C ASP A 156 -4.72 -14.61 -10.05
N PHE A 157 -5.39 -15.22 -9.07
CA PHE A 157 -6.62 -14.68 -8.49
C PHE A 157 -6.39 -13.41 -7.67
N GLY A 158 -5.22 -13.25 -7.05
CA GLY A 158 -4.85 -12.07 -6.25
C GLY A 158 -4.34 -10.88 -7.07
N TRP A 159 -4.15 -11.05 -8.39
CA TRP A 159 -3.68 -9.99 -9.26
C TRP A 159 -4.59 -8.76 -9.22
N HIS A 160 -3.96 -7.59 -9.13
CA HIS A 160 -4.59 -6.30 -9.32
C HIS A 160 -3.61 -5.39 -10.08
N ASP A 161 -4.12 -4.63 -11.04
CA ASP A 161 -3.28 -3.74 -11.84
C ASP A 161 -2.64 -2.65 -10.94
N PRO A 162 -1.31 -2.51 -10.91
CA PRO A 162 -0.64 -1.57 -10.02
C PRO A 162 -0.77 -0.11 -10.47
N GLY A 163 -1.33 0.13 -11.66
CA GLY A 163 -1.28 1.42 -12.33
C GLY A 163 0.15 1.75 -12.75
N PHE A 164 0.52 3.02 -12.56
CA PHE A 164 1.82 3.55 -12.94
C PHE A 164 2.51 4.17 -11.73
N ILE A 165 3.73 3.71 -11.48
CA ILE A 165 4.59 4.19 -10.40
C ILE A 165 5.51 5.25 -10.97
N HIS A 166 5.35 6.46 -10.48
CA HIS A 166 6.11 7.64 -10.86
C HIS A 166 7.22 7.87 -9.84
N SER A 167 8.42 8.17 -10.30
CA SER A 167 9.55 8.51 -9.45
C SER A 167 10.26 9.76 -9.97
N ALA A 168 10.51 10.73 -9.11
CA ALA A 168 11.27 11.95 -9.43
C ALA A 168 12.32 12.24 -8.36
N LEU A 169 13.49 12.73 -8.79
CA LEU A 169 14.56 13.12 -7.89
C LEU A 169 14.49 14.61 -7.57
N LEU A 170 14.20 14.96 -6.33
CA LEU A 170 14.28 16.34 -5.84
C LEU A 170 15.75 16.62 -5.53
N THR A 171 16.34 17.60 -6.20
CA THR A 171 17.77 17.94 -6.10
C THR A 171 17.96 19.33 -5.53
N GLU A 172 19.22 19.67 -5.24
CA GLU A 172 19.61 20.99 -4.73
C GLU A 172 18.83 21.38 -3.46
N LEU A 173 18.56 20.38 -2.62
CA LEU A 173 17.99 20.56 -1.29
C LEU A 173 19.11 20.91 -0.31
N ARG A 174 18.71 21.33 0.88
CA ARG A 174 19.61 21.52 2.02
C ARG A 174 19.35 20.42 3.05
N PRO A 175 20.38 19.83 3.69
CA PRO A 175 20.17 18.83 4.74
C PRO A 175 19.41 19.43 5.94
N SER A 176 18.73 18.57 6.72
CA SER A 176 18.00 18.96 7.93
C SER A 176 17.07 20.17 7.76
N THR A 177 16.45 20.32 6.60
CA THR A 177 15.67 21.50 6.21
C THR A 177 14.26 21.10 5.80
N ASN A 178 13.27 21.90 6.19
CA ASN A 178 11.89 21.72 5.75
C ASN A 178 11.66 22.35 4.38
N PHE A 179 10.99 21.60 3.51
CA PHE A 179 10.57 22.01 2.18
C PHE A 179 9.11 21.63 1.96
N SER A 180 8.49 22.20 0.94
CA SER A 180 7.17 21.81 0.46
C SER A 180 7.27 21.21 -0.93
N TYR A 181 6.40 20.25 -1.24
CA TYR A 181 6.21 19.74 -2.58
C TYR A 181 4.74 19.41 -2.87
N ARG A 182 4.41 19.32 -4.15
CA ARG A 182 3.21 18.65 -4.66
C ARG A 182 3.57 17.89 -5.93
N TYR A 183 2.79 16.87 -6.25
CA TYR A 183 3.05 16.02 -7.41
C TYR A 183 1.78 15.72 -8.19
N GLY A 184 1.89 15.57 -9.50
CA GLY A 184 0.76 15.32 -10.39
C GLY A 184 0.90 15.95 -11.77
N SER A 185 -0.26 16.19 -12.40
CA SER A 185 -0.35 16.88 -13.68
C SER A 185 -1.71 17.53 -13.86
N ASP A 186 -1.83 18.43 -14.83
CA ASP A 186 -3.12 19.02 -15.18
C ASP A 186 -4.09 17.99 -15.79
N SER A 187 -3.60 16.85 -16.31
CA SER A 187 -4.42 15.79 -16.91
C SER A 187 -5.14 14.93 -15.88
N VAL A 188 -4.45 14.58 -14.77
CA VAL A 188 -5.00 13.67 -13.74
C VAL A 188 -5.10 14.31 -12.36
N GLY A 189 -4.82 15.61 -12.26
CA GLY A 189 -4.89 16.36 -11.03
C GLY A 189 -3.58 16.35 -10.24
N TRP A 190 -3.57 17.17 -9.20
CA TRP A 190 -2.41 17.38 -8.33
C TRP A 190 -2.70 16.88 -6.92
N SER A 191 -1.66 16.40 -6.23
CA SER A 191 -1.70 16.19 -4.78
C SER A 191 -1.96 17.51 -4.05
N SER A 192 -2.37 17.42 -2.78
CA SER A 192 -2.20 18.55 -1.87
C SER A 192 -0.72 18.91 -1.73
N GLU A 193 -0.43 20.15 -1.35
CA GLU A 193 0.91 20.52 -0.91
C GLU A 193 1.26 19.79 0.39
N ILE A 194 2.47 19.24 0.46
CA ILE A 194 2.98 18.46 1.59
C ILE A 194 4.30 19.06 2.03
N GLN A 195 4.47 19.21 3.34
CA GLN A 195 5.74 19.60 3.94
C GLN A 195 6.54 18.36 4.34
N PHE A 196 7.83 18.36 4.00
CA PHE A 196 8.78 17.31 4.36
C PHE A 196 10.07 17.87 4.90
N LYS A 197 10.82 17.03 5.63
CA LYS A 197 12.15 17.33 6.17
C LYS A 197 13.18 16.45 5.48
N THR A 198 14.26 17.05 5.01
CA THR A 198 15.42 16.31 4.49
C THR A 198 16.22 15.69 5.64
N PRO A 199 16.84 14.51 5.43
CA PRO A 199 17.69 13.89 6.44
C PRO A 199 18.95 14.74 6.68
N PRO A 200 19.61 14.59 7.85
CA PRO A 200 20.94 15.16 8.07
C PRO A 200 21.96 14.53 7.12
N ALA A 201 22.93 15.33 6.66
CA ALA A 201 24.05 14.83 5.87
C ALA A 201 24.91 13.87 6.69
N GLY A 202 25.48 12.85 6.06
CA GLY A 202 26.47 11.97 6.66
C GLY A 202 27.63 12.76 7.27
N GLY A 203 28.06 12.36 8.46
CA GLY A 203 29.06 13.06 9.28
C GLY A 203 28.52 14.20 10.15
N SER A 204 27.23 14.56 10.05
CA SER A 204 26.59 15.53 10.98
C SER A 204 26.40 14.92 12.39
N GLU A 205 26.07 15.75 13.38
CA GLU A 205 26.12 15.33 14.79
C GLU A 205 24.96 14.41 15.23
N GLU A 206 23.71 14.82 15.00
CA GLU A 206 22.53 14.15 15.56
C GLU A 206 21.64 13.53 14.46
N LEU A 207 21.15 12.32 14.72
CA LEU A 207 20.10 11.65 13.96
C LEU A 207 19.01 11.17 14.92
N LYS A 208 17.75 11.48 14.61
CA LYS A 208 16.59 10.87 15.25
C LYS A 208 15.83 10.05 14.22
N PHE A 209 15.86 8.73 14.38
CA PHE A 209 15.21 7.82 13.46
C PHE A 209 14.31 6.83 14.19
N LEU A 210 13.33 6.30 13.47
CA LEU A 210 12.49 5.20 13.92
C LEU A 210 12.82 3.96 13.09
N ALA A 211 12.90 2.79 13.72
CA ALA A 211 13.14 1.52 13.05
C ALA A 211 12.17 0.45 13.55
N TYR A 212 11.59 -0.31 12.62
CA TYR A 212 10.66 -1.42 12.90
C TYR A 212 10.57 -2.36 11.70
N GLY A 213 10.15 -3.61 11.92
CA GLY A 213 9.80 -4.58 10.88
C GLY A 213 8.35 -5.03 11.03
N ASP A 214 7.87 -5.83 10.07
CA ASP A 214 6.69 -6.69 10.25
C ASP A 214 5.39 -5.92 10.54
N MET A 215 5.29 -4.67 10.08
CA MET A 215 4.14 -3.83 10.44
C MET A 215 2.89 -4.26 9.70
N GLY A 216 3.01 -4.54 8.40
CA GLY A 216 1.86 -4.86 7.55
C GLY A 216 0.79 -3.77 7.52
N LYS A 217 -0.46 -4.22 7.39
CA LYS A 217 -1.65 -3.37 7.33
C LYS A 217 -2.82 -3.98 8.11
N ALA A 218 -3.81 -3.14 8.37
CA ALA A 218 -5.10 -3.58 8.87
C ALA A 218 -6.20 -2.63 8.38
N PRO A 219 -7.44 -3.15 8.22
CA PRO A 219 -8.56 -2.34 7.84
C PRO A 219 -8.90 -1.31 8.92
N ARG A 220 -9.37 -0.14 8.50
CA ARG A 220 -9.82 0.95 9.40
C ARG A 220 -11.29 0.81 9.83
N ASP A 221 -11.95 -0.22 9.36
CA ASP A 221 -13.33 -0.57 9.65
C ASP A 221 -13.41 -2.04 10.13
N GLU A 222 -14.60 -2.61 10.15
CA GLU A 222 -14.81 -4.00 10.61
C GLU A 222 -14.57 -5.06 9.51
N SER A 223 -13.90 -4.68 8.41
CA SER A 223 -13.62 -5.62 7.32
C SER A 223 -12.69 -6.73 7.78
N ALA A 224 -12.97 -7.93 7.27
CA ALA A 224 -12.02 -9.00 7.15
C ALA A 224 -11.38 -8.92 5.76
N GLU A 225 -10.09 -9.20 5.70
CA GLU A 225 -9.28 -9.23 4.49
C GLU A 225 -8.20 -10.31 4.64
N HIS A 226 -7.45 -10.54 3.58
CA HIS A 226 -6.32 -11.44 3.63
C HIS A 226 -5.22 -10.85 4.54
N TYR A 227 -4.76 -11.68 5.47
CA TYR A 227 -3.65 -11.47 6.40
C TYR A 227 -3.60 -10.09 7.09
N ILE A 228 -4.26 -9.98 8.25
CA ILE A 228 -4.40 -8.72 9.02
C ILE A 228 -3.33 -8.63 10.12
N GLN A 229 -2.61 -7.50 10.18
CA GLN A 229 -1.68 -7.15 11.25
C GLN A 229 -2.29 -6.03 12.12
N PRO A 230 -3.08 -6.36 13.17
CA PRO A 230 -3.85 -5.36 13.92
C PRO A 230 -2.99 -4.30 14.62
N GLY A 231 -1.71 -4.59 14.88
CA GLY A 231 -0.75 -3.64 15.43
C GLY A 231 -0.44 -2.47 14.51
N SER A 232 -0.57 -2.64 13.19
CA SER A 232 -0.21 -1.65 12.16
C SER A 232 -0.83 -0.27 12.41
N LEU A 233 -2.13 -0.22 12.73
CA LEU A 233 -2.83 1.04 13.00
C LEU A 233 -2.29 1.79 14.22
N SER A 234 -1.90 1.06 15.25
CA SER A 234 -1.36 1.65 16.49
C SER A 234 0.05 2.19 16.26
N VAL A 235 0.89 1.43 15.55
CA VAL A 235 2.25 1.83 15.16
C VAL A 235 2.20 3.10 14.31
N ILE A 236 1.41 3.10 13.24
CA ILE A 236 1.28 4.27 12.35
C ILE A 236 0.75 5.50 13.08
N LYS A 237 -0.21 5.32 13.98
CA LYS A 237 -0.74 6.44 14.77
C LYS A 237 0.36 7.07 15.63
N ALA A 238 1.09 6.25 16.40
CA ALA A 238 2.15 6.74 17.27
C ALA A 238 3.28 7.40 16.47
N MET A 239 3.70 6.77 15.38
CA MET A 239 4.74 7.32 14.51
C MET A 239 4.33 8.62 13.82
N ALA A 240 3.05 8.77 13.47
CA ALA A 240 2.55 9.98 12.83
C ALA A 240 2.59 11.17 13.78
N GLU A 241 2.36 10.93 15.07
CA GLU A 241 2.51 11.93 16.13
C GLU A 241 3.97 12.36 16.28
N GLU A 242 4.92 11.40 16.28
CA GLU A 242 6.36 11.68 16.35
C GLU A 242 6.88 12.43 15.11
N VAL A 243 6.53 12.01 13.90
CA VAL A 243 6.91 12.70 12.66
C VAL A 243 6.35 14.12 12.64
N LYS A 244 5.08 14.29 13.05
CA LYS A 244 4.43 15.61 13.12
C LYS A 244 5.10 16.54 14.13
N SER A 245 5.70 16.01 15.20
CA SER A 245 6.42 16.82 16.19
C SER A 245 7.73 17.42 15.65
N GLY A 246 8.20 16.97 14.48
CA GLY A 246 9.48 17.40 13.87
C GLY A 246 10.71 16.70 14.46
N ASN A 247 10.51 15.74 15.36
CA ASN A 247 11.56 15.00 16.06
C ASN A 247 12.09 13.77 15.31
N VAL A 248 11.60 13.48 14.11
CA VAL A 248 12.03 12.33 13.31
C VAL A 248 12.65 12.84 12.01
N ASP A 249 13.83 12.36 11.69
CA ASP A 249 14.57 12.67 10.46
C ASP A 249 14.33 11.59 9.38
N SER A 250 14.26 10.33 9.81
CA SER A 250 14.13 9.16 8.93
C SER A 250 13.41 7.99 9.60
N ILE A 251 12.88 7.09 8.76
CA ILE A 251 12.26 5.84 9.14
C ILE A 251 12.96 4.70 8.39
N PHE A 252 13.21 3.59 9.08
CA PHE A 252 13.70 2.34 8.51
C PHE A 252 12.68 1.21 8.77
N HIS A 253 12.00 0.75 7.72
CA HIS A 253 11.09 -0.40 7.77
C HIS A 253 11.84 -1.66 7.29
N ILE A 254 12.29 -2.48 8.22
CA ILE A 254 13.30 -3.53 8.01
C ILE A 254 12.69 -4.89 7.64
N GLY A 255 11.90 -4.92 6.57
CA GLY A 255 11.30 -6.16 6.04
C GLY A 255 9.86 -6.39 6.46
N ASP A 256 9.20 -7.29 5.72
CA ASP A 256 7.80 -7.68 5.91
C ASP A 256 6.86 -6.48 5.88
N ILE A 257 6.82 -5.87 4.70
CA ILE A 257 6.33 -4.52 4.49
C ILE A 257 4.82 -4.47 4.57
N SER A 258 4.13 -5.10 3.61
CA SER A 258 2.67 -4.97 3.45
C SER A 258 1.92 -6.24 3.83
N TYR A 259 2.59 -7.40 3.79
CA TYR A 259 1.95 -8.71 3.80
C TYR A 259 0.85 -8.88 2.74
N ALA A 260 1.00 -8.21 1.59
CA ALA A 260 0.12 -8.42 0.44
C ALA A 260 0.16 -9.87 -0.04
N THR A 261 1.35 -10.49 -0.04
CA THR A 261 1.62 -11.89 -0.38
C THR A 261 0.79 -12.38 -1.57
N GLY A 262 0.80 -11.60 -2.64
CA GLY A 262 0.14 -11.90 -3.91
C GLY A 262 -1.30 -11.38 -4.05
N PHE A 263 -1.89 -10.75 -3.04
CA PHE A 263 -3.15 -10.00 -3.15
C PHE A 263 -2.84 -8.52 -3.45
N LEU A 264 -2.49 -8.19 -4.70
CA LEU A 264 -1.71 -6.97 -4.98
C LEU A 264 -2.39 -5.62 -4.66
N VAL A 265 -3.72 -5.60 -4.52
CA VAL A 265 -4.43 -4.39 -4.06
C VAL A 265 -4.01 -3.99 -2.63
N GLU A 266 -3.49 -4.93 -1.86
CA GLU A 266 -3.03 -4.73 -0.49
C GLU A 266 -1.84 -3.76 -0.39
N TRP A 267 -1.03 -3.66 -1.45
CA TRP A 267 -0.01 -2.61 -1.58
C TRP A 267 -0.63 -1.20 -1.58
N ASP A 268 -1.78 -0.99 -2.22
CA ASP A 268 -2.48 0.31 -2.20
C ASP A 268 -2.95 0.67 -0.78
N PHE A 269 -3.48 -0.31 -0.03
CA PHE A 269 -3.89 -0.11 1.36
C PHE A 269 -2.71 0.21 2.26
N PHE A 270 -1.60 -0.50 2.10
CA PHE A 270 -0.37 -0.24 2.82
C PHE A 270 0.20 1.15 2.50
N LEU A 271 0.34 1.50 1.22
CA LEU A 271 0.84 2.79 0.77
C LEU A 271 -0.04 3.95 1.27
N ASN A 272 -1.36 3.78 1.27
CA ASN A 272 -2.29 4.72 1.88
C ASN A 272 -2.09 4.84 3.40
N LEU A 273 -1.88 3.71 4.07
CA LEU A 273 -1.69 3.64 5.51
C LEU A 273 -0.42 4.39 5.97
N ILE A 274 0.70 4.23 5.26
CA ILE A 274 1.98 4.88 5.61
C ILE A 274 2.10 6.33 5.13
N HIS A 275 1.23 6.78 4.22
CA HIS A 275 1.31 8.11 3.61
C HIS A 275 1.50 9.26 4.62
N PRO A 276 0.85 9.29 5.81
CA PRO A 276 1.08 10.35 6.81
C PRO A 276 2.53 10.44 7.31
N LEU A 277 3.30 9.36 7.21
CA LEU A 277 4.71 9.28 7.60
C LEU A 277 5.62 9.48 6.39
N ALA A 278 5.45 8.61 5.39
CA ALA A 278 6.39 8.44 4.29
C ALA A 278 6.38 9.63 3.33
N SER A 279 5.31 10.44 3.33
CA SER A 279 5.28 11.69 2.57
C SER A 279 6.07 12.84 3.20
N ARG A 280 6.57 12.70 4.43
CA ARG A 280 7.13 13.80 5.24
C ARG A 280 8.60 13.63 5.63
N VAL A 281 9.09 12.40 5.70
CA VAL A 281 10.48 12.07 6.06
C VAL A 281 10.96 10.92 5.18
N SER A 282 12.26 10.69 5.14
CA SER A 282 12.82 9.53 4.42
C SER A 282 12.25 8.23 5.00
N TYR A 283 11.68 7.37 4.16
CA TYR A 283 11.14 6.06 4.50
C TYR A 283 11.96 4.99 3.76
N MET A 284 13.00 4.52 4.43
CA MET A 284 13.93 3.51 3.93
C MET A 284 13.38 2.12 4.23
N THR A 285 13.60 1.15 3.34
CA THR A 285 13.04 -0.20 3.47
C THR A 285 14.10 -1.27 3.27
N ALA A 286 13.95 -2.39 3.96
CA ALA A 286 14.64 -3.64 3.63
C ALA A 286 13.60 -4.64 3.08
N ILE A 287 14.05 -5.60 2.29
CA ILE A 287 13.19 -6.67 1.78
C ILE A 287 13.09 -7.79 2.82
N GLY A 288 11.89 -8.37 3.01
CA GLY A 288 11.67 -9.57 3.84
C GLY A 288 11.22 -10.79 3.02
N ASN A 289 10.96 -11.90 3.71
CA ASN A 289 10.48 -13.14 3.09
C ASN A 289 9.10 -12.94 2.45
N HIS A 290 8.22 -12.14 3.05
CA HIS A 290 6.89 -11.85 2.49
C HIS A 290 6.93 -10.95 1.24
N GLU A 291 8.07 -10.34 0.94
CA GLU A 291 8.30 -9.67 -0.34
C GLU A 291 8.98 -10.57 -1.36
N ARG A 292 9.92 -11.45 -0.95
CA ARG A 292 10.88 -12.09 -1.86
C ARG A 292 10.72 -13.60 -2.06
N ASP A 293 10.27 -14.34 -1.06
CA ASP A 293 10.42 -15.80 -1.07
C ASP A 293 9.39 -16.48 -1.96
N TYR A 294 9.93 -17.24 -2.91
CA TYR A 294 9.16 -18.11 -3.79
C TYR A 294 10.07 -19.14 -4.44
N VAL A 295 9.56 -20.35 -4.67
CA VAL A 295 10.34 -21.46 -5.25
C VAL A 295 10.90 -21.13 -6.64
N HIS A 296 12.15 -21.54 -6.90
CA HIS A 296 12.87 -21.34 -8.18
C HIS A 296 13.09 -19.88 -8.60
N THR A 297 13.22 -18.96 -7.65
CA THR A 297 13.42 -17.53 -7.93
C THR A 297 14.79 -17.00 -7.55
N GLY A 298 15.68 -17.82 -6.99
CA GLY A 298 16.98 -17.38 -6.48
C GLY A 298 16.98 -16.93 -5.01
N SER A 299 15.83 -16.92 -4.33
CA SER A 299 15.82 -16.76 -2.87
C SER A 299 16.53 -17.94 -2.19
N VAL A 300 17.22 -17.66 -1.07
CA VAL A 300 17.82 -18.66 -0.18
C VAL A 300 16.74 -19.53 0.46
N TYR A 301 15.57 -18.96 0.73
CA TYR A 301 14.44 -19.67 1.31
C TYR A 301 13.39 -19.96 0.23
N ILE A 302 12.99 -21.23 0.16
CA ILE A 302 12.06 -21.73 -0.85
C ILE A 302 10.64 -21.86 -0.30
N THR A 303 10.19 -20.86 0.46
CA THR A 303 8.83 -20.78 1.00
C THR A 303 7.90 -20.07 0.00
N PRO A 304 6.57 -20.21 0.12
CA PRO A 304 5.60 -19.46 -0.68
C PRO A 304 5.28 -18.08 -0.09
N ASP A 305 6.09 -17.53 0.83
CA ASP A 305 5.69 -16.43 1.71
C ASP A 305 5.34 -15.14 0.97
N SER A 306 5.95 -14.90 -0.20
CA SER A 306 5.59 -13.76 -1.05
C SER A 306 4.32 -13.94 -1.89
N GLY A 307 3.71 -15.13 -1.89
CA GLY A 307 2.55 -15.45 -2.73
C GLY A 307 2.80 -15.27 -4.23
N GLY A 308 4.06 -15.37 -4.66
CA GLY A 308 4.47 -15.25 -6.07
C GLY A 308 4.88 -13.85 -6.49
N GLU A 309 4.93 -12.87 -5.56
CA GLU A 309 5.42 -11.52 -5.84
C GLU A 309 6.91 -11.48 -6.17
N CYS A 310 7.70 -12.32 -5.50
CA CYS A 310 9.13 -12.52 -5.74
C CYS A 310 9.96 -11.23 -5.92
N GLY A 311 9.68 -10.24 -5.07
CA GLY A 311 10.39 -8.95 -5.00
C GLY A 311 9.88 -7.90 -5.98
N VAL A 312 9.06 -8.25 -6.97
CA VAL A 312 8.69 -7.30 -8.05
C VAL A 312 7.91 -6.08 -7.53
N PRO A 313 6.85 -6.23 -6.70
CA PRO A 313 6.16 -5.08 -6.14
C PRO A 313 7.06 -4.25 -5.23
N TYR A 314 7.82 -4.90 -4.33
CA TYR A 314 8.77 -4.22 -3.42
C TYR A 314 9.73 -3.30 -4.19
N GLU A 315 10.44 -3.82 -5.18
CA GLU A 315 11.44 -3.05 -5.93
C GLU A 315 10.82 -1.91 -6.75
N THR A 316 9.57 -2.07 -7.16
CA THR A 316 8.88 -1.06 -7.97
C THR A 316 8.33 0.06 -7.08
N TYR A 317 7.68 -0.28 -5.97
CA TYR A 317 7.13 0.70 -5.05
C TYR A 317 8.22 1.39 -4.22
N PHE A 318 9.26 0.68 -3.82
CA PHE A 318 10.33 1.17 -2.95
C PHE A 318 11.70 1.11 -3.65
N PRO A 319 11.99 2.01 -4.60
CA PRO A 319 13.27 2.10 -5.28
C PRO A 319 14.36 2.66 -4.33
N MET A 320 14.89 1.79 -3.48
CA MET A 320 16.01 2.04 -2.58
C MET A 320 17.32 2.24 -3.38
N PRO A 321 18.38 2.83 -2.79
CA PRO A 321 19.67 3.06 -3.46
C PRO A 321 20.49 1.75 -3.59
N THR A 322 19.91 0.75 -4.24
CA THR A 322 20.48 -0.58 -4.43
C THR A 322 21.41 -0.61 -5.65
N PRO A 323 22.41 -1.52 -5.70
CA PRO A 323 23.36 -1.59 -6.80
C PRO A 323 22.73 -2.07 -8.11
N ALA A 324 21.68 -2.91 -8.04
CA ALA A 324 20.92 -3.37 -9.20
C ALA A 324 19.57 -3.94 -8.80
N LYS A 325 18.77 -4.32 -9.81
CA LYS A 325 17.59 -5.16 -9.65
C LYS A 325 17.97 -6.53 -9.06
N ASP A 326 17.13 -7.06 -8.18
CA ASP A 326 17.30 -8.29 -7.39
C ASP A 326 18.61 -8.30 -6.58
N LYS A 327 19.05 -7.10 -6.16
CA LYS A 327 20.17 -6.88 -5.25
C LYS A 327 19.78 -5.89 -4.15
N PRO A 328 18.80 -6.22 -3.28
CA PRO A 328 18.12 -5.24 -2.42
C PRO A 328 18.93 -4.80 -1.18
N TRP A 329 20.26 -4.92 -1.24
CA TRP A 329 21.17 -4.46 -0.20
C TRP A 329 21.79 -3.12 -0.55
N TYR A 330 22.02 -2.29 0.46
CA TYR A 330 22.59 -0.97 0.31
C TYR A 330 23.17 -0.47 1.62
N SER A 331 23.95 0.60 1.56
CA SER A 331 24.36 1.35 2.74
C SER A 331 24.08 2.83 2.55
N ILE A 332 23.91 3.53 3.66
CA ILE A 332 23.68 4.97 3.68
C ILE A 332 24.17 5.56 4.99
N GLU A 333 24.79 6.73 4.93
CA GLU A 333 25.12 7.52 6.12
C GLU A 333 24.07 8.60 6.34
N GLN A 334 23.57 8.70 7.57
CA GLN A 334 22.74 9.81 8.02
C GLN A 334 23.28 10.31 9.35
N ALA A 335 23.68 11.59 9.38
CA ALA A 335 24.48 12.13 10.48
C ALA A 335 25.68 11.21 10.82
N SER A 336 25.92 10.94 12.09
CA SER A 336 27.02 10.12 12.60
C SER A 336 26.79 8.61 12.48
N VAL A 337 25.68 8.17 11.86
CA VAL A 337 25.30 6.75 11.76
C VAL A 337 25.49 6.23 10.34
N HIS A 338 26.19 5.11 10.21
CA HIS A 338 26.25 4.30 8.99
C HIS A 338 25.24 3.15 9.10
N PHE A 339 24.27 3.11 8.18
CA PHE A 339 23.33 1.99 8.05
C PHE A 339 23.83 1.03 6.99
N THR A 340 23.89 -0.25 7.33
CA THR A 340 24.08 -1.34 6.37
C THR A 340 22.79 -2.15 6.33
N VAL A 341 22.11 -2.12 5.19
CA VAL A 341 20.87 -2.86 4.96
C VAL A 341 21.20 -4.07 4.11
N ILE A 342 20.99 -5.25 4.70
CA ILE A 342 21.16 -6.53 4.02
C ILE A 342 19.79 -7.13 3.69
N SER A 343 19.78 -8.00 2.69
CA SER A 343 18.71 -8.94 2.40
C SER A 343 19.05 -10.29 3.01
N THR A 344 18.18 -10.77 3.89
CA THR A 344 18.23 -12.13 4.43
C THR A 344 17.76 -13.17 3.42
N GLU A 345 17.00 -12.75 2.40
CA GLU A 345 16.43 -13.65 1.38
C GLU A 345 17.37 -13.95 0.20
N HIS A 346 18.52 -13.28 0.14
CA HIS A 346 19.58 -13.52 -0.85
C HIS A 346 20.81 -14.10 -0.15
N ASP A 347 21.71 -14.78 -0.88
CA ASP A 347 22.90 -15.37 -0.28
C ASP A 347 23.72 -14.31 0.48
N TRP A 348 23.84 -14.52 1.79
CA TRP A 348 24.54 -13.64 2.73
C TRP A 348 25.75 -14.34 3.37
N SER A 349 26.19 -15.46 2.80
CA SER A 349 27.43 -16.14 3.19
C SER A 349 28.66 -15.22 2.98
N LYS A 350 29.76 -15.53 3.65
CA LYS A 350 30.98 -14.70 3.68
C LYS A 350 31.53 -14.35 2.28
N ASP A 351 31.35 -15.24 1.30
CA ASP A 351 31.88 -15.08 -0.06
C ASP A 351 30.80 -14.64 -1.07
N SER A 352 29.58 -14.36 -0.60
CA SER A 352 28.45 -13.91 -1.41
C SER A 352 28.73 -12.56 -2.09
N GLU A 353 27.90 -12.18 -3.05
CA GLU A 353 27.97 -10.84 -3.62
C GLU A 353 27.68 -9.76 -2.59
N GLN A 354 26.65 -9.96 -1.76
CA GLN A 354 26.24 -8.99 -0.74
C GLN A 354 27.30 -8.77 0.35
N ALA A 355 28.05 -9.80 0.71
CA ALA A 355 29.09 -9.71 1.75
C ALA A 355 30.39 -9.04 1.26
N ARG A 356 30.58 -8.94 -0.06
CA ARG A 356 31.75 -8.32 -0.71
C ARG A 356 31.53 -6.85 -0.97
#